data_AF-A0A356TJN6-F1
#
_entry.id   AF-A0A356TJN6-F1
#
_cell.length_a   1.000
_cell.length_b   1.000
_cell.length_c   1.000
_cell.angle_alpha   90.00
_cell.angle_beta   90.00
_cell.angle_gamma   90.00
#
_symmetry.space_group_name_H-M   'P 1'
#
loop_
_entity.id
_entity.type
_entity.pdbx_description
1 polymer ?
#
loop_
_entity_poly.entity_id
_entity_poly.type
_entity_poly.pdbx_seq_one_letter_code
_entity_poly.pdbx_strand_id
1 'polypeptide(L)'
;DEDGCPDTDNDADGVPDETDSCPTQSEDRDGFQDEDGCPEPDNDEDGVPDGLDRCPMEPEDRDRFQDEDGCPEPGPEAASVTVTDTRILISERIYFDYDRDTIRDVSMPLLDQVADVIQELPQGLRVRVDGYSDDQGVRAYNVDLSYRRARAVVEYLAGRGVDRDRLDYRGYGPDNPVAPNDSPEGRALNRRVEFTILQQGESAGGGRRR
;
A
#
# COMPACT_ATOMS: atom_id res chain seq x y z
N ASP A 1 14.98 -8.70 49.85
CA ASP A 1 13.74 -8.35 50.57
C ASP A 1 13.92 -8.60 52.09
N GLU A 2 12.90 -8.36 52.93
CA GLU A 2 13.02 -8.22 54.40
C GLU A 2 12.60 -9.48 55.20
N ASP A 3 12.37 -10.63 54.54
CA ASP A 3 11.87 -11.86 55.21
C ASP A 3 12.93 -12.95 55.47
N GLY A 4 14.11 -12.85 54.84
CA GLY A 4 15.25 -13.75 55.07
C GLY A 4 15.19 -15.08 54.34
N CYS A 5 14.24 -15.27 53.43
CA CYS A 5 14.25 -16.29 52.40
C CYS A 5 14.58 -15.59 51.07
N PRO A 6 15.59 -16.03 50.29
CA PRO A 6 15.72 -15.51 48.94
C PRO A 6 14.43 -15.85 48.17
N ASP A 7 13.70 -14.83 47.72
CA ASP A 7 12.63 -14.99 46.74
C ASP A 7 13.21 -15.77 45.55
N THR A 8 12.53 -16.86 45.17
CA THR A 8 13.01 -17.72 44.08
C THR A 8 12.58 -17.22 42.70
N ASP A 9 11.77 -16.16 42.67
CA ASP A 9 11.12 -15.51 41.53
C ASP A 9 10.72 -14.10 42.01
N ASN A 10 11.62 -13.12 41.85
CA ASN A 10 11.51 -11.78 42.47
C ASN A 10 10.45 -10.88 41.83
N ASP A 11 10.17 -11.03 40.54
CA ASP A 11 9.18 -10.24 39.81
C ASP A 11 7.84 -10.98 39.61
N ALA A 12 7.78 -12.24 40.07
CA ALA A 12 6.59 -13.07 40.14
C ALA A 12 5.98 -13.37 38.76
N ASP A 13 6.84 -13.48 37.75
CA ASP A 13 6.43 -13.78 36.38
C ASP A 13 6.32 -15.28 36.09
N GLY A 14 6.74 -16.13 37.04
CA GLY A 14 6.67 -17.58 36.98
C GLY A 14 7.94 -18.27 36.48
N VAL A 15 9.01 -17.54 36.17
CA VAL A 15 10.35 -18.05 35.88
C VAL A 15 11.23 -17.90 37.13
N PRO A 16 11.88 -18.97 37.62
CA PRO A 16 12.75 -18.82 38.78
C PRO A 16 14.01 -17.98 38.48
N ASP A 17 14.41 -17.11 39.42
CA ASP A 17 15.61 -16.24 39.36
C ASP A 17 16.89 -16.92 38.85
N GLU A 18 17.08 -18.22 39.12
CA GLU A 18 18.27 -18.98 38.69
C GLU A 18 18.31 -19.25 37.17
N THR A 19 17.14 -19.23 36.53
CA THR A 19 16.91 -19.51 35.11
C THR A 19 16.36 -18.30 34.35
N ASP A 20 15.93 -17.27 35.07
CA ASP A 20 15.43 -16.02 34.56
C ASP A 20 16.57 -15.11 34.07
N SER A 21 16.45 -14.64 32.84
CA SER A 21 17.40 -13.72 32.21
C SER A 21 17.21 -12.26 32.69
N CYS A 22 16.02 -11.93 33.21
CA CYS A 22 15.65 -10.65 33.77
C CYS A 22 14.99 -10.77 35.17
N PRO A 23 15.72 -11.19 36.24
CA PRO A 23 15.17 -11.52 37.58
C PRO A 23 14.51 -10.38 38.39
N THR A 24 14.17 -9.26 37.77
CA THR A 24 13.53 -8.09 38.40
C THR A 24 12.54 -7.40 37.45
N GLN A 25 12.34 -7.93 36.25
CA GLN A 25 11.42 -7.39 35.25
C GLN A 25 10.50 -8.51 34.81
N SER A 26 9.23 -8.39 35.16
CA SER A 26 8.26 -9.43 34.82
C SER A 26 8.06 -9.55 33.30
N GLU A 27 8.16 -10.78 32.81
CA GLU A 27 7.74 -11.23 31.48
C GLU A 27 6.37 -10.69 31.02
N ASP A 28 6.23 -10.27 29.75
CA ASP A 28 5.00 -9.73 29.17
C ASP A 28 4.19 -10.71 28.30
N ARG A 29 4.60 -11.99 28.25
CA ARG A 29 3.79 -13.15 27.82
C ARG A 29 2.88 -12.89 26.62
N ASP A 30 3.46 -12.37 25.56
CA ASP A 30 2.75 -12.02 24.34
C ASP A 30 2.88 -13.10 23.24
N GLY A 31 3.63 -14.17 23.53
CA GLY A 31 3.89 -15.29 22.64
C GLY A 31 5.23 -15.20 21.91
N PHE A 32 6.02 -14.17 22.18
CA PHE A 32 7.42 -14.06 21.82
C PHE A 32 8.30 -14.29 23.05
N GLN A 33 9.29 -15.18 22.93
CA GLN A 33 10.32 -15.46 23.94
C GLN A 33 9.92 -15.65 25.43
N ASP A 34 8.62 -15.84 25.75
CA ASP A 34 8.00 -16.11 27.07
C ASP A 34 8.72 -17.07 28.06
N GLU A 35 9.70 -17.88 27.61
CA GLU A 35 10.39 -18.89 28.42
C GLU A 35 11.64 -18.36 29.13
N ASP A 36 12.15 -17.17 28.79
CA ASP A 36 13.42 -16.67 29.34
C ASP A 36 13.28 -15.68 30.52
N GLY A 37 12.05 -15.24 30.82
CA GLY A 37 11.71 -14.35 31.94
C GLY A 37 11.98 -12.87 31.65
N CYS A 38 12.28 -12.49 30.41
CA CYS A 38 12.53 -11.12 30.02
C CYS A 38 11.38 -10.55 29.22
N PRO A 39 10.77 -9.42 29.64
CA PRO A 39 9.81 -8.75 28.77
C PRO A 39 10.51 -8.21 27.52
N GLU A 40 9.90 -8.43 26.37
CA GLU A 40 10.33 -7.90 25.08
C GLU A 40 9.41 -6.77 24.64
N PRO A 41 9.81 -5.49 24.81
CA PRO A 41 8.94 -4.38 24.45
C PRO A 41 8.91 -4.04 22.94
N ASP A 42 9.70 -4.74 22.12
CA ASP A 42 9.92 -4.56 20.67
C ASP A 42 10.47 -5.88 20.11
N ASN A 43 9.57 -6.78 19.72
CA ASN A 43 9.85 -8.18 19.41
C ASN A 43 10.65 -8.41 18.12
N ASP A 44 10.51 -7.54 17.13
CA ASP A 44 11.26 -7.63 15.87
C ASP A 44 12.47 -6.68 15.79
N GLU A 45 12.72 -5.93 16.86
CA GLU A 45 13.86 -5.04 17.08
C GLU A 45 13.97 -3.92 16.03
N ASP A 46 12.85 -3.48 15.47
CA ASP A 46 12.84 -2.46 14.44
C ASP A 46 12.87 -1.02 15.00
N GLY A 47 12.69 -0.88 16.32
CA GLY A 47 12.68 0.37 17.07
C GLY A 47 11.30 0.96 17.35
N VAL A 48 10.21 0.29 16.95
CA VAL A 48 8.82 0.61 17.27
C VAL A 48 8.33 -0.40 18.32
N PRO A 49 7.88 0.05 19.51
CA PRO A 49 7.39 -0.87 20.53
C PRO A 49 6.14 -1.63 20.07
N ASP A 50 5.97 -2.90 20.47
CA ASP A 50 4.89 -3.79 19.99
C ASP A 50 3.48 -3.21 20.15
N GLY A 51 3.25 -2.44 21.22
CA GLY A 51 1.97 -1.78 21.47
C GLY A 51 1.65 -0.62 20.52
N LEU A 52 2.63 -0.13 19.76
CA LEU A 52 2.53 0.90 18.73
C LEU A 52 2.75 0.33 17.32
N ASP A 53 3.35 -0.86 17.24
CA ASP A 53 3.63 -1.59 16.02
C ASP A 53 2.37 -2.25 15.43
N ARG A 54 2.22 -2.18 14.10
CA ARG A 54 1.10 -2.84 13.40
C ARG A 54 1.40 -4.27 13.02
N CYS A 55 2.65 -4.68 12.98
CA CYS A 55 3.12 -6.04 12.75
C CYS A 55 4.32 -6.32 13.66
N PRO A 56 4.07 -6.56 14.97
CA PRO A 56 5.10 -6.75 16.01
C PRO A 56 6.07 -7.93 15.84
N MET A 57 6.10 -8.57 14.68
CA MET A 57 6.91 -9.76 14.39
C MET A 57 7.62 -9.64 13.03
N GLU A 58 7.45 -8.52 12.33
CA GLU A 58 7.97 -8.28 11.00
C GLU A 58 8.68 -6.92 10.99
N PRO A 59 10.02 -6.89 10.99
CA PRO A 59 10.74 -5.65 11.20
C PRO A 59 10.58 -4.68 10.02
N GLU A 60 10.36 -3.41 10.34
CA GLU A 60 10.36 -2.28 9.41
C GLU A 60 11.62 -2.23 8.53
N ASP A 61 11.44 -1.98 7.22
CA ASP A 61 12.55 -1.92 6.25
C ASP A 61 13.11 -0.51 6.05
N ARG A 62 12.42 0.50 6.60
CA ARG A 62 12.78 1.94 6.60
C ARG A 62 13.07 2.47 5.21
N ASP A 63 12.23 2.09 4.24
CA ASP A 63 12.37 2.53 2.85
C ASP A 63 11.91 3.99 2.60
N ARG A 64 11.47 4.70 3.66
CA ARG A 64 10.90 6.07 3.68
C ARG A 64 9.42 6.14 3.34
N PHE A 65 8.72 5.03 3.39
CA PHE A 65 7.29 4.95 3.26
C PHE A 65 6.74 4.39 4.57
N GLN A 66 5.86 5.15 5.24
CA GLN A 66 5.15 4.64 6.42
C GLN A 66 6.01 4.04 7.57
N ASP A 67 7.33 4.28 7.57
CA ASP A 67 8.34 3.93 8.60
C ASP A 67 7.96 4.20 10.09
N GLU A 68 6.84 4.87 10.33
CA GLU A 68 6.30 5.16 11.66
C GLU A 68 5.28 4.12 12.15
N ASP A 69 4.86 3.16 11.30
CA ASP A 69 3.88 2.13 11.68
C ASP A 69 4.45 0.74 11.99
N GLY A 70 5.78 0.60 11.93
CA GLY A 70 6.53 -0.59 12.35
C GLY A 70 6.45 -1.75 11.37
N CYS A 71 6.06 -1.48 10.11
CA CYS A 71 5.77 -2.53 9.16
C CYS A 71 6.49 -2.41 7.85
N PRO A 72 7.22 -3.46 7.42
CA PRO A 72 7.81 -3.47 6.11
C PRO A 72 6.69 -3.46 5.08
N GLU A 73 6.79 -2.55 4.12
CA GLU A 73 5.80 -2.55 3.06
C GLU A 73 6.03 -3.62 2.02
N PRO A 74 4.94 -4.02 1.31
CA PRO A 74 5.08 -4.83 0.12
C PRO A 74 5.96 -4.09 -0.89
N GLY A 75 7.23 -4.50 -0.93
CA GLY A 75 8.18 -4.04 -1.92
C GLY A 75 7.78 -4.45 -3.34
N PRO A 76 8.64 -4.13 -4.34
CA PRO A 76 8.45 -4.50 -5.74
C PRO A 76 8.04 -5.97 -5.98
N GLU A 77 8.45 -6.86 -5.07
CA GLU A 77 8.31 -8.31 -5.21
C GLU A 77 6.89 -8.82 -4.87
N ALA A 78 6.14 -8.09 -4.04
CA ALA A 78 4.73 -8.40 -3.74
C ALA A 78 3.76 -7.81 -4.78
N ALA A 79 4.20 -6.77 -5.50
CA ALA A 79 3.45 -6.18 -6.60
C ALA A 79 3.46 -7.10 -7.83
N SER A 80 2.28 -7.49 -8.30
CA SER A 80 2.09 -8.31 -9.49
C SER A 80 1.13 -7.65 -10.47
N VAL A 81 1.39 -7.86 -11.76
CA VAL A 81 0.57 -7.36 -12.86
C VAL A 81 0.01 -8.55 -13.65
N THR A 82 -1.31 -8.65 -13.75
CA THR A 82 -1.99 -9.70 -14.52
C THR A 82 -2.80 -9.08 -15.66
N VAL A 83 -2.77 -9.69 -16.84
CA VAL A 83 -3.53 -9.23 -18.01
C VAL A 83 -4.76 -10.09 -18.24
N THR A 84 -5.88 -9.43 -18.52
CA THR A 84 -7.12 -10.05 -19.02
C THR A 84 -7.43 -9.52 -20.42
N ASP A 85 -8.49 -10.00 -21.05
CA ASP A 85 -8.92 -9.51 -22.39
C ASP A 85 -9.23 -8.01 -22.43
N THR A 86 -9.62 -7.41 -21.29
CA THR A 86 -10.12 -6.03 -21.24
C THR A 86 -9.44 -5.15 -20.20
N ARG A 87 -8.57 -5.71 -19.35
CA ARG A 87 -7.96 -4.99 -18.22
C ARG A 87 -6.55 -5.46 -17.93
N ILE A 88 -5.73 -4.54 -17.43
CA ILE A 88 -4.50 -4.85 -16.71
C ILE A 88 -4.84 -4.71 -15.22
N LEU A 89 -4.70 -5.79 -14.47
CA LEU A 89 -4.96 -5.85 -13.04
C LEU A 89 -3.63 -5.71 -12.31
N ILE A 90 -3.61 -4.85 -11.31
CA ILE A 90 -2.49 -4.63 -10.39
C ILE A 90 -2.90 -5.20 -9.03
N SER A 91 -2.01 -5.93 -8.35
CA SER A 91 -2.29 -6.41 -6.99
C SER A 91 -2.27 -5.30 -5.95
N GLU A 92 -1.48 -4.26 -6.21
CA GLU A 92 -1.28 -3.11 -5.32
C GLU A 92 -1.81 -1.81 -5.93
N ARG A 93 -2.09 -0.82 -5.08
CA ARG A 93 -2.55 0.51 -5.53
C ARG A 93 -1.38 1.40 -5.94
N ILE A 94 -1.67 2.43 -6.74
CA ILE A 94 -0.71 3.51 -7.04
C ILE A 94 -0.87 4.62 -6.00
N TYR A 95 0.22 4.95 -5.32
CA TYR A 95 0.29 5.96 -4.28
C TYR A 95 0.68 7.33 -4.85
N PHE A 96 0.02 8.35 -4.32
CA PHE A 96 0.28 9.75 -4.64
C PHE A 96 0.50 10.54 -3.36
N ASP A 97 1.23 11.64 -3.45
CA ASP A 97 1.30 12.59 -2.35
C ASP A 97 -0.07 13.13 -1.98
N TYR A 98 -0.21 13.47 -0.69
CA TYR A 98 -1.48 13.95 -0.14
C TYR A 98 -1.98 15.15 -0.94
N ASP A 99 -3.20 15.00 -1.44
CA ASP A 99 -3.89 16.02 -2.25
C ASP A 99 -3.14 16.45 -3.53
N ARG A 100 -2.26 15.59 -4.06
CA ARG A 100 -1.41 15.86 -5.23
C ARG A 100 -1.48 14.74 -6.27
N ASP A 101 -0.92 15.03 -7.44
CA ASP A 101 -0.72 14.14 -8.58
C ASP A 101 0.75 13.67 -8.74
N THR A 102 1.61 14.04 -7.80
CA THR A 102 2.96 13.47 -7.68
C THR A 102 2.86 12.01 -7.25
N ILE A 103 3.27 11.09 -8.12
CA ILE A 103 3.35 9.65 -7.83
C ILE A 103 4.50 9.44 -6.85
N ARG A 104 4.28 8.61 -5.83
CA ARG A 104 5.31 8.26 -4.85
C ARG A 104 6.25 7.18 -5.39
N ASP A 105 7.51 7.23 -4.97
CA ASP A 105 8.58 6.33 -5.45
C ASP A 105 8.26 4.85 -5.23
N VAL A 106 7.54 4.52 -4.14
CA VAL A 106 7.05 3.15 -3.84
C VAL A 106 6.19 2.55 -4.97
N SER A 107 5.52 3.38 -5.78
CA SER A 107 4.68 2.89 -6.89
C SER A 107 5.45 2.66 -8.19
N MET A 108 6.70 3.12 -8.28
CA MET A 108 7.48 3.06 -9.52
C MET A 108 7.79 1.64 -9.97
N PRO A 109 8.15 0.68 -9.09
CA PRO A 109 8.39 -0.69 -9.50
C PRO A 109 7.15 -1.37 -10.08
N LEU A 110 5.97 -1.14 -9.48
CA LEU A 110 4.70 -1.62 -10.03
C LEU A 110 4.41 -0.98 -11.39
N LEU A 111 4.61 0.35 -11.52
CA LEU A 111 4.38 1.06 -12.78
C LEU A 111 5.36 0.64 -13.89
N ASP A 112 6.59 0.25 -13.53
CA ASP A 112 7.56 -0.34 -14.45
C ASP A 112 7.06 -1.67 -15.00
N GLN A 113 6.56 -2.56 -14.14
CA GLN A 113 5.93 -3.81 -14.58
C GLN A 113 4.72 -3.55 -15.49
N VAL A 114 3.88 -2.56 -15.17
CA VAL A 114 2.76 -2.16 -16.03
C VAL A 114 3.27 -1.65 -17.39
N ALA A 115 4.35 -0.86 -17.42
CA ALA A 115 4.93 -0.38 -18.66
C ALA A 115 5.45 -1.53 -19.54
N ASP A 116 6.12 -2.51 -18.95
CA ASP A 116 6.61 -3.70 -19.66
C ASP A 116 5.45 -4.51 -20.24
N VAL A 117 4.41 -4.76 -19.45
CA VAL A 117 3.19 -5.43 -19.90
C VAL A 117 2.55 -4.69 -21.08
N ILE A 118 2.42 -3.36 -21.03
CA ILE A 118 1.82 -2.60 -22.13
C ILE A 118 2.69 -2.71 -23.40
N GLN A 119 4.01 -2.72 -23.27
CA GLN A 119 4.92 -2.88 -24.41
C GLN A 119 4.78 -4.26 -25.08
N GLU A 120 4.47 -5.30 -24.31
CA GLU A 120 4.22 -6.66 -24.82
C GLU A 120 2.82 -6.85 -25.41
N LEU A 121 1.84 -5.99 -25.06
CA LEU A 121 0.51 -6.05 -25.64
C LEU A 121 0.56 -5.86 -27.17
N PRO A 122 -0.32 -6.55 -27.94
CA PRO A 122 -0.43 -6.36 -29.38
C PRO A 122 -0.51 -4.88 -29.77
N GLN A 123 0.27 -4.49 -30.79
CA GLN A 123 0.45 -3.08 -31.22
C GLN A 123 -0.85 -2.35 -31.55
N GLY A 124 -1.91 -3.09 -31.90
CA GLY A 124 -3.21 -2.49 -32.18
C GLY A 124 -4.01 -2.07 -30.94
N LEU A 125 -3.64 -2.54 -29.75
CA LEU A 125 -4.37 -2.25 -28.52
C LEU A 125 -3.85 -0.97 -27.86
N ARG A 126 -4.79 -0.20 -27.32
CA ARG A 126 -4.53 0.99 -26.51
C ARG A 126 -4.91 0.69 -25.06
N VAL A 127 -4.33 1.41 -24.12
CA VAL A 127 -4.64 1.30 -22.69
C VAL A 127 -5.11 2.64 -22.19
N ARG A 128 -6.27 2.66 -21.51
CA ARG A 128 -6.79 3.83 -20.83
C ARG A 128 -6.55 3.71 -19.33
N VAL A 129 -5.97 4.74 -18.76
CA VAL A 129 -5.76 4.90 -17.31
C VAL A 129 -6.93 5.68 -16.74
N ASP A 130 -7.71 5.04 -15.88
CA ASP A 130 -8.92 5.60 -15.28
C ASP A 130 -8.65 5.92 -13.79
N GLY A 131 -8.69 7.20 -13.43
CA GLY A 131 -8.44 7.68 -12.05
C GLY A 131 -9.73 7.97 -11.29
N TYR A 132 -9.80 7.50 -10.05
CA TYR A 132 -10.95 7.64 -9.14
C TYR A 132 -10.55 8.24 -7.79
N SER A 133 -11.52 8.82 -7.08
CA SER A 133 -11.39 9.32 -5.72
C SER A 133 -12.47 8.74 -4.82
N ASP A 134 -12.37 9.01 -3.52
CA ASP A 134 -13.51 8.91 -2.61
C ASP A 134 -14.45 10.12 -2.76
N ASP A 135 -15.50 10.14 -1.94
CA ASP A 135 -16.52 11.20 -1.91
C ASP A 135 -16.17 12.41 -1.02
N GLN A 136 -14.97 12.45 -0.43
CA GLN A 136 -14.58 13.56 0.44
C GLN A 136 -14.21 14.77 -0.40
N GLY A 137 -14.69 15.94 0.03
CA GLY A 137 -14.46 17.20 -0.69
C GLY A 137 -15.46 17.46 -1.81
N VAL A 138 -15.13 18.44 -2.67
CA VAL A 138 -16.03 18.89 -3.73
C VAL A 138 -15.87 18.01 -4.97
N ARG A 139 -16.97 17.49 -5.52
CA ARG A 139 -16.93 16.62 -6.72
C ARG A 139 -16.10 17.19 -7.88
N ALA A 140 -16.24 18.49 -8.18
CA ALA A 140 -15.47 19.13 -9.25
C ALA A 140 -13.95 19.08 -9.00
N TYR A 141 -13.54 19.24 -7.74
CA TYR A 141 -12.15 19.10 -7.33
C TYR A 141 -11.67 17.66 -7.48
N ASN A 142 -12.47 16.69 -7.03
CA ASN A 142 -12.13 15.27 -7.13
C ASN A 142 -12.01 14.79 -8.57
N VAL A 143 -12.86 15.28 -9.47
CA VAL A 143 -12.77 14.99 -10.92
C VAL A 143 -11.47 15.56 -11.51
N ASP A 144 -11.09 16.78 -11.16
CA ASP A 144 -9.82 17.38 -11.60
C ASP A 144 -8.61 16.62 -11.05
N LEU A 145 -8.60 16.34 -9.75
CA LEU A 145 -7.50 15.63 -9.09
C LEU A 145 -7.32 14.22 -9.67
N SER A 146 -8.41 13.47 -9.84
CA SER A 146 -8.32 12.11 -10.40
C SER A 146 -7.91 12.13 -11.87
N TYR A 147 -8.28 13.16 -12.63
CA TYR A 147 -7.81 13.38 -14.00
C TYR A 147 -6.29 13.66 -14.05
N ARG A 148 -5.79 14.55 -13.19
CA ARG A 148 -4.35 14.85 -13.08
C ARG A 148 -3.54 13.63 -12.65
N ARG A 149 -4.04 12.85 -11.70
CA ARG A 149 -3.41 11.58 -11.28
C ARG A 149 -3.32 10.56 -12.42
N ALA A 150 -4.42 10.36 -13.15
CA ALA A 150 -4.41 9.48 -14.33
C ALA A 150 -3.43 9.97 -15.42
N ARG A 151 -3.33 11.30 -15.58
CA ARG A 151 -2.34 11.92 -16.47
C ARG A 151 -0.91 11.64 -16.03
N ALA A 152 -0.60 11.82 -14.74
CA ALA A 152 0.73 11.58 -14.19
C ALA A 152 1.19 10.13 -14.42
N VAL A 153 0.27 9.16 -14.25
CA VAL A 153 0.54 7.74 -14.56
C VAL A 153 0.85 7.55 -16.04
N VAL A 154 0.06 8.14 -16.95
CA VAL A 154 0.35 8.08 -18.39
C VAL A 154 1.69 8.72 -18.75
N GLU A 155 2.04 9.86 -18.13
CA GLU A 155 3.32 10.52 -18.35
C GLU A 155 4.49 9.67 -17.86
N TYR A 156 4.35 9.01 -16.71
CA TYR A 156 5.33 8.05 -16.21
C TYR A 156 5.52 6.89 -17.18
N LEU A 157 4.43 6.21 -17.57
CA LEU A 157 4.47 5.07 -18.50
C LEU A 157 5.10 5.45 -19.85
N ALA A 158 4.77 6.63 -20.37
CA ALA A 158 5.39 7.15 -21.59
C ALA A 158 6.89 7.39 -21.41
N GLY A 159 7.30 7.94 -20.26
CA GLY A 159 8.71 8.11 -19.89
C GLY A 159 9.48 6.79 -19.81
N ARG A 160 8.80 5.68 -19.49
CA ARG A 160 9.38 4.33 -19.47
C ARG A 160 9.43 3.63 -20.83
N GLY A 161 8.92 4.26 -21.90
CA GLY A 161 9.05 3.78 -23.28
C GLY A 161 7.73 3.32 -23.92
N VAL A 162 6.61 3.38 -23.21
CA VAL A 162 5.30 3.11 -23.79
C VAL A 162 4.94 4.21 -24.79
N ASP A 163 4.59 3.83 -26.03
CA ASP A 163 4.15 4.79 -27.04
C ASP A 163 2.95 5.61 -26.55
N ARG A 164 3.08 6.94 -26.58
CA ARG A 164 2.07 7.87 -26.08
C ARG A 164 0.72 7.73 -26.78
N ASP A 165 0.71 7.33 -28.06
CA ASP A 165 -0.51 7.13 -28.84
C ASP A 165 -1.30 5.89 -28.39
N ARG A 166 -0.61 4.94 -27.75
CA ARG A 166 -1.22 3.76 -27.12
C ARG A 166 -1.85 4.07 -25.77
N LEU A 167 -1.67 5.27 -25.23
CA LEU A 167 -2.16 5.66 -23.91
C LEU A 167 -3.31 6.67 -23.99
N ASP A 168 -4.37 6.42 -23.23
CA ASP A 168 -5.46 7.37 -22.94
C ASP A 168 -5.61 7.52 -21.42
N TYR A 169 -6.25 8.58 -20.95
CA TYR A 169 -6.49 8.78 -19.52
C TYR A 169 -7.77 9.57 -19.24
N ARG A 170 -8.44 9.23 -18.14
CA ARG A 170 -9.66 9.90 -17.67
C ARG A 170 -9.69 10.01 -16.14
N GLY A 171 -10.37 11.05 -15.67
CA GLY A 171 -10.70 11.22 -14.25
C GLY A 171 -12.21 11.15 -14.04
N TYR A 172 -12.65 10.27 -13.13
CA TYR A 172 -14.06 10.10 -12.76
C TYR A 172 -14.41 10.74 -11.42
N GLY A 173 -13.41 11.20 -10.66
CA GLY A 173 -13.60 11.65 -9.28
C GLY A 173 -14.31 10.58 -8.44
N PRO A 174 -15.37 10.93 -7.69
CA PRO A 174 -16.07 10.02 -6.79
C PRO A 174 -17.07 9.10 -7.51
N ASP A 175 -17.22 9.21 -8.83
CA ASP A 175 -18.18 8.41 -9.58
C ASP A 175 -17.69 6.95 -9.71
N ASN A 176 -18.62 5.99 -9.79
CA ASN A 176 -18.34 4.55 -9.87
C ASN A 176 -17.49 4.01 -8.70
N PRO A 177 -17.97 4.17 -7.44
CA PRO A 177 -17.30 3.60 -6.29
C PRO A 177 -17.33 2.06 -6.33
N VAL A 178 -16.27 1.44 -5.86
CA VAL A 178 -16.14 -0.03 -5.70
C VAL A 178 -16.50 -0.49 -4.28
N ALA A 179 -16.54 0.44 -3.33
CA ALA A 179 -16.97 0.21 -1.96
C ALA A 179 -17.80 1.40 -1.45
N PRO A 180 -18.65 1.23 -0.41
CA PRO A 180 -19.27 2.34 0.29
C PRO A 180 -18.23 3.37 0.77
N ASN A 181 -18.56 4.66 0.76
CA ASN A 181 -17.68 5.72 1.27
C ASN A 181 -17.89 6.05 2.76
N ASP A 182 -18.69 5.25 3.46
CA ASP A 182 -19.03 5.45 4.87
C ASP A 182 -17.89 5.06 5.83
N SER A 183 -16.91 4.25 5.39
CA SER A 183 -15.75 3.85 6.19
C SER A 183 -14.41 4.35 5.61
N PRO A 184 -13.36 4.55 6.45
CA PRO A 184 -12.01 4.84 5.98
C PRO A 184 -11.47 3.82 4.97
N GLU A 185 -11.75 2.54 5.19
CA GLU A 185 -11.33 1.42 4.35
C GLU A 185 -12.06 1.45 3.00
N GLY A 186 -13.37 1.65 3.00
CA GLY A 186 -14.16 1.78 1.77
C GLY A 186 -13.74 2.99 0.93
N ARG A 187 -13.46 4.13 1.56
CA ARG A 187 -12.87 5.30 0.88
C ARG A 187 -11.49 4.98 0.32
N ALA A 188 -10.67 4.22 1.04
CA ALA A 188 -9.34 3.81 0.58
C ALA A 188 -9.41 2.93 -0.67
N LEU A 189 -10.42 2.05 -0.78
CA LEU A 189 -10.66 1.26 -1.99
C LEU A 189 -11.14 2.13 -3.17
N ASN A 190 -11.87 3.21 -2.92
CA ASN A 190 -12.35 4.10 -3.98
C ASN A 190 -11.26 5.02 -4.55
N ARG A 191 -10.24 5.38 -3.76
CA ARG A 191 -9.04 6.10 -4.21
C ARG A 191 -8.11 5.16 -4.99
N ARG A 192 -8.40 4.96 -6.28
CA ARG A 192 -7.71 3.95 -7.12
C ARG A 192 -7.46 4.42 -8.54
N VAL A 193 -6.59 3.68 -9.22
CA VAL A 193 -6.32 3.80 -10.66
C VAL A 193 -6.60 2.45 -11.30
N GLU A 194 -7.33 2.44 -12.42
CA GLU A 194 -7.61 1.23 -13.20
C GLU A 194 -7.02 1.34 -14.60
N PHE A 195 -6.66 0.20 -15.19
CA PHE A 195 -6.14 0.10 -16.55
C PHE A 195 -7.09 -0.71 -17.43
N THR A 196 -7.70 -0.05 -18.41
CA THR A 196 -8.62 -0.68 -19.38
C THR A 196 -7.95 -0.84 -20.74
N ILE A 197 -7.97 -2.05 -21.30
CA ILE A 197 -7.50 -2.33 -22.65
C ILE A 197 -8.63 -2.00 -23.63
N LEU A 198 -8.35 -1.11 -24.58
CA LEU A 198 -9.27 -0.68 -25.62
C LEU A 198 -8.99 -1.44 -26.93
N GLN A 199 -10.01 -2.07 -27.49
CA GLN A 199 -9.91 -2.72 -28.80
C GLN A 199 -9.96 -1.68 -29.93
N GLN A 200 -9.35 -1.99 -31.07
CA GLN A 200 -9.43 -1.14 -32.26
C GLN A 200 -10.88 -0.99 -32.72
N GLY A 201 -11.42 0.22 -32.60
CA GLY A 201 -12.80 0.55 -33.00
C GLY A 201 -13.60 1.29 -31.92
N GLU A 202 -13.21 1.17 -30.65
CA GLU A 202 -13.78 1.95 -29.55
C GLU A 202 -13.10 3.31 -29.46
N SER A 203 -13.29 4.12 -30.50
CA SER A 203 -13.01 5.55 -30.40
C SER A 203 -13.92 6.14 -29.33
N ALA A 204 -13.34 6.95 -28.44
CA ALA A 204 -14.05 7.78 -27.47
C ALA A 204 -15.23 8.52 -28.15
N GLY A 205 -16.44 7.96 -28.02
CA GLY A 205 -17.67 8.51 -28.57
C GLY A 205 -18.14 9.73 -27.80
N GLY A 206 -17.47 10.86 -27.97
CA GLY A 206 -17.96 12.20 -27.64
C GLY A 206 -18.30 12.93 -28.94
N GLY A 207 -19.58 12.91 -29.31
CA GLY A 207 -20.01 13.15 -30.69
C GLY A 207 -19.95 14.58 -31.21
N ARG A 208 -20.14 14.68 -32.54
CA ARG A 208 -21.06 15.63 -33.16
C ARG A 208 -21.70 14.97 -34.37
N ARG A 209 -23.04 14.90 -34.34
CA ARG A 209 -23.90 14.47 -35.43
C ARG A 209 -24.04 15.60 -36.45
N ARG A 210 -24.00 15.20 -37.73
CA ARG A 210 -24.52 15.85 -38.95
C ARG A 210 -24.01 17.25 -39.31
#